data_AF-A0A661UV23-F1
#
_entry.id   AF-A0A661UV23-F1
#
_cell.length_a   1.000
_cell.length_b   1.000
_cell.length_c   1.000
_cell.angle_alpha   90.00
_cell.angle_beta   90.00
_cell.angle_gamma   90.00
#
_symmetry.space_group_name_H-M   'P 1'
#
loop_
_entity.id
_entity.type
_entity.pdbx_description
1 polymer ?
#
loop_
_entity_poly.entity_id
_entity_poly.type
_entity_poly.pdbx_seq_one_letter_code
_entity_poly.pdbx_strand_id
1 'polypeptide(L)'
;MEEKKRIINMVAEGKISAEEAARLLEALNPKPVSSKMGRKLHILITQEGSEKPKLNLSIPVKLAQIGMKFIPKNANFDANLESTNFDFSSINWKEIMDMVSSGEVGDLFNMEVEEDNKPPTTIRIYVE
;
A
#
# COMPACT_ATOMS: atom_id res chain seq x y z
N MET A 1 -3.81 23.81 -23.43
CA MET A 1 -5.27 24.05 -23.63
C MET A 1 -5.65 24.21 -25.10
N GLU A 2 -4.74 24.63 -25.98
CA GLU A 2 -5.03 24.80 -27.42
C GLU A 2 -5.34 23.50 -28.16
N GLU A 3 -4.65 22.40 -27.84
CA GLU A 3 -4.88 21.11 -28.50
C GLU A 3 -6.28 20.52 -28.23
N LYS A 4 -6.82 20.74 -27.04
CA LYS A 4 -8.20 20.35 -26.69
C LYS A 4 -9.24 21.11 -27.51
N LYS A 5 -9.05 22.42 -27.70
CA LYS A 5 -9.93 23.25 -28.55
C LYS A 5 -9.86 22.81 -30.02
N ARG A 6 -8.65 22.45 -30.50
CA ARG A 6 -8.45 21.95 -31.86
C ARG A 6 -9.24 20.67 -32.13
N ILE A 7 -9.23 19.70 -31.21
CA ILE A 7 -10.00 18.46 -31.36
C ILE A 7 -11.50 18.72 -31.37
N ILE A 8 -12.01 19.57 -30.48
CA ILE A 8 -13.43 19.93 -30.45
C ILE A 8 -13.85 20.59 -31.76
N ASN A 9 -13.01 21.47 -32.31
CA ASN A 9 -13.28 22.10 -33.61
C ASN A 9 -13.29 21.06 -34.75
N MET A 10 -12.40 20.06 -34.73
CA MET A 10 -12.41 19.01 -35.75
C MET A 10 -13.67 18.13 -35.70
N VAL A 11 -14.26 17.93 -34.52
CA VAL A 11 -15.58 17.27 -34.37
C VAL A 11 -16.68 18.15 -34.94
N ALA A 12 -16.68 19.44 -34.60
CA ALA A 12 -17.68 20.40 -35.08
C ALA A 12 -17.63 20.56 -36.62
N GLU A 13 -16.45 20.46 -37.21
CA GLU A 13 -16.23 20.45 -38.66
C GLU A 13 -16.53 19.09 -39.32
N GLY A 14 -16.88 18.06 -38.54
CA GLY A 14 -17.16 16.71 -39.04
C GLY A 14 -15.95 15.95 -39.58
N LYS A 15 -14.73 16.42 -39.31
CA LYS A 15 -13.48 15.80 -39.78
C LYS A 15 -13.12 14.53 -39.03
N ILE A 16 -13.63 14.36 -37.81
CA ILE A 16 -13.46 13.18 -36.96
C ILE A 16 -14.77 12.82 -36.28
N SER A 17 -14.95 11.54 -35.95
CA SER A 17 -16.08 11.06 -35.15
C SER A 17 -15.95 11.41 -33.66
N ALA A 18 -17.05 11.36 -32.93
CA ALA A 18 -17.06 11.57 -31.48
C ALA A 18 -16.18 10.55 -30.73
N GLU A 19 -16.10 9.30 -31.20
CA GLU A 19 -15.24 8.26 -30.62
C GLU A 19 -13.76 8.54 -30.85
N GLU A 20 -13.38 8.99 -32.05
CA GLU A 20 -11.99 9.38 -32.35
C GLU A 20 -11.56 10.60 -31.53
N ALA A 21 -12.47 11.56 -31.34
CA ALA A 21 -12.22 12.72 -30.49
C ALA A 21 -12.00 12.31 -29.02
N ALA A 22 -12.81 11.39 -28.50
CA ALA A 22 -12.63 10.87 -27.14
C ALA A 22 -11.24 10.24 -26.96
N ARG A 23 -10.80 9.42 -27.93
CA ARG A 23 -9.46 8.80 -27.91
C ARG A 23 -8.33 9.84 -27.94
N LEU A 24 -8.45 10.87 -28.78
CA LEU A 24 -7.44 11.94 -28.87
C LEU A 24 -7.39 12.80 -27.60
N LEU A 25 -8.54 13.07 -26.99
CA LEU A 25 -8.64 13.79 -25.73
C LEU A 25 -8.07 12.96 -24.56
N GLU A 26 -8.28 11.64 -24.57
CA GLU A 26 -7.64 10.73 -23.62
C GLU A 26 -6.12 10.66 -23.81
N ALA A 27 -5.61 10.72 -25.04
CA ALA A 27 -4.17 10.73 -25.29
C ALA A 27 -3.50 12.06 -24.86
N LEU A 28 -4.20 13.19 -24.98
CA LEU A 28 -3.73 14.52 -24.55
C LEU A 28 -3.79 14.74 -23.04
N ASN A 29 -4.63 13.99 -22.34
CA ASN A 29 -4.54 13.86 -20.89
C ASN A 29 -3.68 12.62 -20.62
N PRO A 30 -2.35 12.73 -20.52
CA PRO A 30 -1.61 11.66 -19.87
C PRO A 30 -2.23 11.53 -18.49
N LYS A 31 -3.06 10.48 -18.28
CA LYS A 31 -3.31 9.97 -16.94
C LYS A 31 -1.91 9.89 -16.36
N PRO A 32 -1.62 10.48 -15.18
CA PRO A 32 -0.32 10.28 -14.59
C PRO A 32 -0.15 8.77 -14.57
N VAL A 33 0.78 8.29 -15.40
CA VAL A 33 1.48 7.06 -15.11
C VAL A 33 2.17 7.44 -13.82
N SER A 34 1.44 7.27 -12.72
CA SER A 34 2.00 7.30 -11.38
C SER A 34 3.25 6.46 -11.56
N SER A 35 4.41 7.07 -11.39
CA SER A 35 5.62 6.34 -11.16
C SER A 35 5.24 5.32 -10.09
N LYS A 36 5.01 4.08 -10.49
CA LYS A 36 4.70 3.00 -9.56
C LYS A 36 6.04 2.66 -8.90
N MET A 37 6.55 3.59 -8.09
CA MET A 37 7.14 3.19 -6.83
C MET A 37 6.00 2.42 -6.16
N GLY A 38 6.03 1.10 -6.30
CA GLY A 38 4.94 0.27 -5.79
C GLY A 38 4.86 0.55 -4.31
N ARG A 39 3.69 0.99 -3.83
CA ARG A 39 3.43 1.18 -2.40
C ARG A 39 4.03 0.02 -1.63
N LYS A 40 4.74 0.28 -0.54
CA LYS A 40 5.35 -0.74 0.30
C LYS A 40 4.70 -0.69 1.67
N LEU A 41 4.35 -1.87 2.18
CA LEU A 41 3.98 -2.10 3.55
C LEU A 41 5.26 -2.28 4.37
N HIS A 42 5.42 -1.46 5.38
CA HIS A 42 6.52 -1.50 6.32
C HIS A 42 6.04 -2.10 7.64
N ILE A 43 6.83 -3.03 8.19
CA ILE A 43 6.62 -3.59 9.53
C ILE A 43 7.91 -3.34 10.29
N LEU A 44 7.84 -2.46 11.28
CA LEU A 44 8.97 -2.04 12.11
C LEU A 44 8.72 -2.45 13.55
N ILE A 45 9.70 -3.12 14.15
CA ILE A 45 9.69 -3.48 15.58
C ILE A 45 10.94 -2.90 16.21
N THR A 46 10.74 -1.97 17.13
CA THR A 46 11.83 -1.26 17.80
C THR A 46 11.73 -1.51 19.30
N GLN A 47 12.82 -1.96 19.91
CA GLN A 47 12.92 -2.04 21.35
C GLN A 47 13.57 -0.76 21.88
N GLU A 48 12.98 -0.16 22.89
CA GLU A 48 13.51 1.04 23.53
C GLU A 48 14.93 0.76 24.09
N GLY A 49 15.84 1.71 23.88
CA GLY A 49 17.25 1.56 24.24
C GLY A 49 18.11 0.74 23.25
N SER A 50 17.54 0.23 22.15
CA SER A 50 18.30 -0.40 21.07
C SER A 50 18.61 0.58 19.94
N GLU A 51 19.86 0.60 19.46
CA GLU A 51 20.26 1.43 18.31
C GLU A 51 19.69 0.92 16.96
N LYS A 52 19.28 -0.36 16.90
CA LYS A 52 18.79 -0.99 15.66
C LYS A 52 17.42 -1.63 15.92
N PRO A 53 16.48 -1.54 14.95
CA PRO A 53 15.21 -2.21 15.08
C PRO A 53 15.41 -3.72 15.12
N LYS A 54 14.65 -4.42 15.96
CA LYS A 54 14.61 -5.88 16.01
C LYS A 54 14.11 -6.48 14.69
N LEU A 55 13.19 -5.77 14.03
CA LEU A 55 12.66 -6.16 12.73
C LEU A 55 12.40 -4.91 11.88
N ASN A 56 12.83 -4.94 10.63
CA ASN A 56 12.50 -3.93 9.64
C ASN A 56 12.21 -4.62 8.31
N LEU A 57 10.93 -4.80 8.01
CA LEU A 57 10.46 -5.42 6.78
C LEU A 57 9.83 -4.37 5.88
N SER A 58 10.13 -4.43 4.58
CA SER A 58 9.51 -3.61 3.55
C SER A 58 9.01 -4.52 2.43
N ILE A 59 7.69 -4.58 2.27
CA ILE A 59 7.00 -5.53 1.40
C ILE A 59 6.18 -4.74 0.39
N PRO A 60 6.45 -4.82 -0.91
CA PRO A 60 5.57 -4.24 -1.92
C PRO A 60 4.11 -4.69 -1.70
N VAL A 61 3.17 -3.74 -1.66
CA VAL A 61 1.74 -3.99 -1.44
C VAL A 61 1.19 -5.04 -2.40
N LYS A 62 1.68 -5.05 -3.65
CA LYS A 62 1.30 -6.08 -4.62
C LYS A 62 1.67 -7.50 -4.17
N LEU A 63 2.82 -7.69 -3.53
CA LEU A 63 3.23 -8.98 -2.98
C LEU A 63 2.40 -9.36 -1.76
N ALA A 64 2.11 -8.40 -0.87
CA ALA A 64 1.25 -8.63 0.27
C ALA A 64 -0.17 -9.09 -0.17
N GLN A 65 -0.74 -8.41 -1.17
CA GLN A 65 -2.03 -8.78 -1.77
C GLN A 65 -2.02 -10.16 -2.42
N ILE A 66 -0.92 -10.54 -3.07
CA ILE A 66 -0.76 -11.88 -3.64
C ILE A 66 -0.73 -12.90 -2.51
N GLY A 67 0.13 -12.70 -1.49
CA GLY A 67 0.25 -13.59 -0.34
C GLY A 67 -1.09 -13.89 0.31
N MET A 68 -1.91 -12.88 0.56
CA MET A 68 -3.25 -13.06 1.13
C MET A 68 -4.22 -13.90 0.30
N LYS A 69 -4.13 -13.86 -1.03
CA LYS A 69 -4.98 -14.71 -1.89
C LYS A 69 -4.65 -16.19 -1.75
N PHE A 70 -3.43 -16.50 -1.32
CA PHE A 70 -2.97 -17.86 -1.08
C PHE A 70 -3.08 -18.31 0.38
N ILE A 71 -3.33 -17.38 1.30
CA ILE A 71 -3.65 -17.70 2.70
C ILE A 71 -5.08 -18.25 2.74
N PRO A 72 -5.31 -19.49 3.23
CA PRO A 72 -6.66 -20.01 3.44
C PRO A 72 -7.47 -19.03 4.28
N LYS A 73 -8.77 -18.85 4.00
CA LYS A 73 -9.65 -17.91 4.74
C LYS A 73 -9.71 -18.12 6.26
N ASN A 74 -9.16 -19.23 6.73
CA ASN A 74 -9.18 -19.71 8.11
C ASN A 74 -7.77 -19.71 8.73
N ALA A 75 -6.75 -19.33 7.96
CA ALA A 75 -5.39 -19.23 8.45
C ALA A 75 -5.22 -17.82 9.03
N ASN A 76 -5.03 -17.76 10.35
CA ASN A 76 -4.41 -16.60 10.96
C ASN A 76 -3.07 -16.40 10.25
N PHE A 77 -2.73 -15.14 9.93
CA PHE A 77 -1.38 -14.82 9.47
C PHE A 77 -0.45 -15.07 10.65
N ASP A 78 -0.02 -16.31 10.76
CA ASP A 78 0.86 -16.78 11.82
C ASP A 78 2.27 -16.33 11.42
N ALA A 79 2.52 -15.04 11.64
CA ALA A 79 3.83 -14.42 11.52
C ALA A 79 4.69 -14.88 12.71
N ASN A 80 4.83 -16.20 12.88
CA ASN A 80 5.85 -16.82 13.72
C ASN A 80 7.21 -16.50 13.08
N LEU A 81 7.61 -15.25 13.16
CA LEU A 81 9.00 -14.84 13.04
C LEU A 81 9.66 -15.42 14.29
N GLU A 82 10.28 -16.59 14.15
CA GLU A 82 11.00 -17.30 15.22
C GLU A 82 12.04 -16.42 15.96
N SER A 83 12.38 -15.26 15.40
CA SER A 83 13.27 -14.24 15.97
C SER A 83 12.58 -13.21 16.89
N THR A 84 11.26 -13.22 17.00
CA THR A 84 10.50 -12.25 17.80
C THR A 84 9.49 -12.95 18.70
N ASN A 85 9.67 -12.82 20.01
CA ASN A 85 8.76 -13.37 21.03
C ASN A 85 7.41 -12.61 21.11
N PHE A 86 7.01 -11.94 20.03
CA PHE A 86 5.81 -11.11 19.96
C PHE A 86 4.64 -11.89 19.39
N ASP A 87 3.51 -11.82 20.09
CA ASP A 87 2.27 -12.43 19.64
C ASP A 87 1.53 -11.48 18.68
N PHE A 88 1.70 -11.72 17.39
CA PHE A 88 1.01 -11.00 16.32
C PHE A 88 -0.43 -11.49 16.09
N SER A 89 -0.92 -12.48 16.85
CA SER A 89 -2.31 -12.97 16.72
C SER A 89 -3.33 -11.94 17.15
N SER A 90 -2.94 -10.99 17.99
CA SER A 90 -3.76 -9.84 18.43
C SER A 90 -4.02 -8.81 17.32
N ILE A 91 -3.26 -8.87 16.21
CA ILE A 91 -3.36 -7.90 15.11
C ILE A 91 -4.42 -8.36 14.11
N ASN A 92 -5.39 -7.48 13.83
CA ASN A 92 -6.38 -7.71 12.79
C ASN A 92 -5.79 -7.49 11.39
N TRP A 93 -5.06 -8.49 10.90
CA TRP A 93 -4.41 -8.44 9.58
C TRP A 93 -5.38 -8.21 8.43
N LYS A 94 -6.65 -8.63 8.58
CA LYS A 94 -7.68 -8.42 7.56
C LYS A 94 -7.94 -6.93 7.36
N GLU A 95 -8.14 -6.19 8.44
CA GLU A 95 -8.44 -4.77 8.42
C GLU A 95 -7.27 -3.95 7.89
N ILE A 96 -6.05 -4.23 8.35
CA ILE A 96 -4.82 -3.60 7.83
C ILE A 96 -4.75 -3.78 6.31
N MET A 97 -5.08 -4.96 5.81
CA MET A 97 -4.97 -5.26 4.38
C MET A 97 -6.10 -4.69 3.55
N ASP A 98 -7.29 -4.53 4.12
CA ASP A 98 -8.40 -3.81 3.51
C ASP A 98 -8.02 -2.32 3.37
N MET A 99 -7.39 -1.71 4.39
CA MET A 99 -6.83 -0.35 4.34
C MET A 99 -5.71 -0.22 3.28
N VAL A 100 -4.77 -1.15 3.26
CA VAL A 100 -3.71 -1.21 2.23
C VAL A 100 -4.32 -1.31 0.83
N SER A 101 -5.36 -2.13 0.67
CA SER A 101 -6.02 -2.37 -0.62
C SER A 101 -6.90 -1.20 -1.07
N SER A 102 -7.51 -0.48 -0.13
CA SER A 102 -8.34 0.70 -0.38
C SER A 102 -7.54 1.88 -0.91
N GLY A 103 -6.21 1.88 -0.71
CA GLY A 103 -5.35 2.96 -1.15
C GLY A 103 -4.70 3.74 -0.02
N GLU A 104 -4.91 3.34 1.24
CA GLU A 104 -4.44 4.08 2.40
C GLU A 104 -2.90 4.10 2.48
N VAL A 105 -2.38 5.24 2.93
CA VAL A 105 -0.95 5.57 3.03
C VAL A 105 -0.73 6.22 4.39
N GLY A 106 0.37 5.90 5.07
CA GLY A 106 0.66 6.35 6.42
C GLY A 106 0.61 5.22 7.46
N ASP A 107 0.55 5.60 8.74
CA ASP A 107 0.51 4.66 9.86
C ASP A 107 -0.83 3.92 9.90
N LEU A 108 -0.78 2.59 9.75
CA LEU A 108 -1.96 1.72 9.79
C LEU A 108 -2.18 1.07 11.15
N PHE A 109 -1.08 0.83 11.88
CA PHE A 109 -1.13 0.20 13.20
C PHE A 109 0.08 0.60 14.04
N ASN A 110 -0.15 0.84 15.33
CA ASN A 110 0.89 1.08 16.32
C ASN A 110 0.51 0.39 17.63
N MET A 111 1.44 -0.38 18.18
CA MET A 111 1.28 -1.07 19.47
C MET A 111 2.57 -0.93 20.26
N GLU A 112 2.42 -0.65 21.55
CA GLU A 112 3.52 -0.70 22.50
C GLU A 112 3.29 -1.88 23.43
N VAL A 113 4.33 -2.69 23.61
CA VAL A 113 4.31 -3.87 24.45
C VAL A 113 5.32 -3.68 25.57
N GLU A 114 4.82 -3.66 26.79
CA GLU A 114 5.62 -3.70 28.01
C GLU A 114 5.74 -5.16 28.46
N GLU A 115 6.96 -5.67 28.57
CA GLU A 115 7.26 -6.98 29.16
C GLU A 115 7.94 -6.77 30.52
N ASP A 116 7.52 -7.54 31.54
CA ASP A 116 8.22 -7.58 32.82
C ASP A 116 9.71 -7.90 32.60
N ASN A 117 10.60 -7.07 33.16
CA ASN A 117 12.07 -7.14 33.01
C ASN A 117 12.67 -6.85 31.62
N LYS A 118 11.95 -6.24 30.67
CA LYS A 118 12.53 -5.77 29.40
C LYS A 118 12.10 -4.34 29.04
N PRO A 119 12.92 -3.58 28.29
CA PRO A 119 12.50 -2.27 27.80
C PRO A 119 11.33 -2.40 26.81
N PRO A 120 10.43 -1.39 26.78
CA PRO A 120 9.20 -1.42 25.99
C PRO A 120 9.53 -1.63 24.51
N THR A 121 8.68 -2.36 23.82
CA THR A 121 8.84 -2.63 22.38
C THR A 121 7.66 -2.07 21.61
N THR A 122 7.96 -1.23 20.62
CA THR A 122 6.98 -0.61 19.75
C THR A 122 6.92 -1.36 18.42
N ILE A 123 5.72 -1.75 18.00
CA ILE A 123 5.41 -2.36 16.71
C ILE A 123 4.66 -1.32 15.88
N ARG A 124 5.23 -0.93 14.74
CA ARG A 124 4.61 0.01 13.79
C ARG A 124 4.43 -0.65 12.44
N ILE A 125 3.23 -0.53 11.89
CA ILE A 125 2.90 -0.97 10.53
C ILE A 125 2.40 0.26 9.76
N TYR A 126 3.03 0.56 8.63
CA TYR A 126 2.70 1.73 7.83
C TYR A 126 2.89 1.46 6.34
N VAL A 127 2.31 2.29 5.47
CA VAL A 127 2.48 2.21 4.01
C VAL A 127 3.15 3.46 3.48
N GLU A 128 4.18 3.28 2.65
CA GLU A 128 4.86 4.34 1.87
C GLU A 128 4.72 4.14 0.35
#